data_AF-A0A968P6J2-F1
#
_entry.id   AF-A0A968P6J2-F1
#
_cell.length_a   1.000
_cell.length_b   1.000
_cell.length_c   1.000
_cell.angle_alpha   90.00
_cell.angle_beta   90.00
_cell.angle_gamma   90.00
#
_symmetry.space_group_name_H-M   'P 1'
#
loop_
_entity.id
_entity.type
_entity.pdbx_description
1 polymer ?
#
loop_
_entity_poly.entity_id
_entity_poly.type
_entity_poly.pdbx_seq_one_letter_code
_entity_poly.pdbx_strand_id
1 'polypeptide(L)'
;MITPTEPPVEGTELRLTLEPPALVDLFHNRPAAAFEVTFAWPAGDQLLQDTAGPKVDSVRLRGGVLEIELREPAELSSAEAALEIDGATATWTLAEDGYTLVAGEALTPGTHNLTIGIGALDLDGKGLVQVFAAVVIYQAAIPDAIVFEAPDPNEVNESTIGDRFGFHGLPRDVGTGLVYMRNRYFDPQLGRFITADPLGFVDGPSQYQGFGANPVNFADSLGLRIAVKLRNQPDYQRNREIRDNVKKTIKEIPLVGSAVAWAVDAGLSMVLPETQEEMLENSSPVNLVNPIGVTGSVVTRGAGLVSKAINLPSWRRIVIDMIHIAERHMVGGALTARRTVFPSYMSREAVEKAVRFAYRFGEKVGSQGERVIVRGTFDGITIEMWVNTATKTIETAYPVL
;
A
#
# COMPACT_ATOMS: atom_id res chain seq x y z
N MET A 1 -27.31 -4.14 -3.73
CA MET A 1 -28.34 -5.11 -4.16
C MET A 1 -28.47 -5.02 -5.67
N ILE A 2 -28.26 -6.13 -6.36
CA ILE A 2 -28.54 -6.26 -7.80
C ILE A 2 -29.88 -6.99 -7.88
N THR A 3 -30.86 -6.38 -8.54
CA THR A 3 -32.18 -6.98 -8.72
C THR A 3 -32.42 -7.14 -10.22
N PRO A 4 -32.80 -8.33 -10.71
CA PRO A 4 -33.16 -8.48 -12.11
C PRO A 4 -34.40 -7.63 -12.40
N THR A 5 -34.41 -6.97 -13.56
CA THR A 5 -35.54 -6.15 -14.01
C THR A 5 -36.80 -6.97 -14.26
N GLU A 6 -36.64 -8.25 -14.56
CA GLU A 6 -37.72 -9.24 -14.69
C GLU A 6 -37.32 -10.51 -13.92
N PRO A 7 -38.00 -10.88 -12.83
CA PRO A 7 -37.69 -12.09 -12.08
C PRO A 7 -38.07 -13.33 -12.89
N PRO A 8 -37.20 -14.36 -12.95
CA PRO A 8 -37.51 -15.67 -13.51
C PRO A 8 -38.75 -16.32 -12.88
N VAL A 9 -39.33 -17.30 -13.57
CA VAL A 9 -40.45 -18.09 -13.03
C VAL A 9 -39.94 -18.93 -11.85
N GLU A 10 -40.70 -19.02 -10.78
CA GLU A 10 -40.42 -19.89 -9.63
C GLU A 10 -40.06 -21.31 -10.09
N GLY A 11 -38.99 -21.87 -9.52
CA GLY A 11 -38.50 -23.21 -9.85
C GLY A 11 -37.60 -23.27 -11.10
N THR A 12 -37.35 -22.17 -11.79
CA THR A 12 -36.38 -22.13 -12.91
C THR A 12 -34.97 -22.37 -12.37
N GLU A 13 -34.27 -23.37 -12.87
CA GLU A 13 -32.84 -23.57 -12.56
C GLU A 13 -32.00 -22.49 -13.23
N LEU A 14 -31.18 -21.82 -12.43
CA LEU A 14 -30.29 -20.76 -12.85
C LEU A 14 -28.88 -21.06 -12.35
N ARG A 15 -27.90 -20.67 -13.15
CA ARG A 15 -26.49 -20.63 -12.74
C ARG A 15 -26.08 -19.17 -12.62
N LEU A 16 -25.72 -18.76 -11.40
CA LEU A 16 -25.08 -17.48 -11.15
C LEU A 16 -23.57 -17.71 -11.16
N THR A 17 -22.89 -17.06 -12.09
CA THR A 17 -21.42 -17.02 -12.17
C THR A 17 -20.97 -15.58 -11.94
N LEU A 18 -20.15 -15.36 -10.93
CA LEU A 18 -19.51 -14.08 -10.63
C LEU A 18 -18.01 -14.22 -10.91
N GLU A 19 -17.60 -13.81 -12.11
CA GLU A 19 -16.22 -13.90 -12.59
C GLU A 19 -15.32 -12.84 -11.92
N PRO A 20 -14.06 -13.16 -11.57
CA PRO A 20 -13.05 -12.14 -11.26
C PRO A 20 -12.86 -11.27 -12.53
N PRO A 21 -12.93 -9.92 -12.46
CA PRO A 21 -12.81 -9.03 -11.31
C PRO A 21 -14.12 -8.36 -10.86
N ALA A 22 -15.28 -8.94 -11.16
CA ALA A 22 -16.59 -8.29 -11.00
C ALA A 22 -16.96 -8.00 -9.54
N LEU A 23 -16.30 -8.65 -8.58
CA LEU A 23 -16.48 -8.44 -7.16
C LEU A 23 -15.15 -8.13 -6.48
N VAL A 24 -15.19 -7.11 -5.65
CA VAL A 24 -14.12 -6.63 -4.80
C VAL A 24 -14.74 -6.64 -3.40
N ASP A 25 -14.17 -7.38 -2.47
CA ASP A 25 -14.67 -7.37 -1.08
C ASP A 25 -14.43 -5.98 -0.43
N LEU A 26 -14.90 -5.80 0.79
CA LEU A 26 -14.71 -4.54 1.54
C LEU A 26 -13.22 -4.20 1.79
N PHE A 27 -12.32 -5.16 1.64
CA PHE A 27 -10.87 -5.05 1.82
C PHE A 27 -10.09 -4.97 0.51
N HIS A 28 -10.79 -4.90 -0.62
CA HIS A 28 -10.22 -4.92 -1.96
C HIS A 28 -9.58 -6.23 -2.41
N ASN A 29 -9.88 -7.34 -1.72
CA ASN A 29 -9.51 -8.66 -2.17
C ASN A 29 -10.42 -9.11 -3.31
N ARG A 30 -9.82 -9.81 -4.27
CA ARG A 30 -10.53 -10.44 -5.38
C ARG A 30 -10.59 -11.93 -5.13
N PRO A 31 -11.77 -12.57 -5.27
CA PRO A 31 -11.82 -14.02 -5.24
C PRO A 31 -10.96 -14.59 -6.37
N ALA A 32 -10.14 -15.59 -6.04
CA ALA A 32 -9.20 -16.25 -6.96
C ALA A 32 -9.87 -17.02 -8.10
N ALA A 33 -11.13 -17.37 -7.90
CA ALA A 33 -11.96 -18.17 -8.79
C ALA A 33 -13.34 -17.53 -8.89
N ALA A 34 -14.05 -17.83 -9.98
CA ALA A 34 -15.44 -17.42 -10.12
C ALA A 34 -16.29 -18.02 -8.99
N PHE A 35 -17.12 -17.21 -8.36
CA PHE A 35 -18.17 -17.73 -7.50
C PHE A 35 -19.27 -18.29 -8.41
N GLU A 36 -19.51 -19.60 -8.32
CA GLU A 36 -20.54 -20.28 -9.09
C GLU A 36 -21.55 -20.95 -8.17
N VAL A 37 -22.82 -20.61 -8.34
CA VAL A 37 -23.92 -21.29 -7.64
C VAL A 37 -25.04 -21.60 -8.62
N THR A 38 -25.51 -22.84 -8.58
CA THR A 38 -26.73 -23.27 -9.27
C THR A 38 -27.87 -23.31 -8.26
N PHE A 39 -28.98 -22.65 -8.55
CA PHE A 39 -30.15 -22.59 -7.67
C PHE A 39 -31.44 -22.55 -8.49
N ALA A 40 -32.53 -23.04 -7.90
CA ALA A 40 -33.87 -22.84 -8.45
C ALA A 40 -34.40 -21.48 -7.99
N TRP A 41 -35.02 -20.71 -8.89
CA TRP A 41 -35.57 -19.40 -8.54
C TRP A 41 -36.60 -19.54 -7.41
N PRO A 42 -36.41 -18.86 -6.26
CA PRO A 42 -37.19 -19.14 -5.07
C PRO A 42 -38.58 -18.52 -5.13
N ALA A 43 -39.53 -19.11 -4.39
CA ALA A 43 -40.88 -18.57 -4.19
C ALA A 43 -40.92 -17.33 -3.28
N GLY A 44 -39.79 -17.00 -2.64
CA GLY A 44 -39.64 -15.92 -1.67
C GLY A 44 -38.17 -15.58 -1.44
N ASP A 45 -37.89 -14.80 -0.40
CA ASP A 45 -36.51 -14.38 -0.09
C ASP A 45 -35.65 -15.60 0.30
N GLN A 46 -34.63 -15.89 -0.49
CA GLN A 46 -33.63 -16.90 -0.21
C GLN A 46 -32.24 -16.27 -0.30
N LEU A 47 -31.42 -16.48 0.73
CA LEU A 47 -30.02 -16.08 0.73
C LEU A 47 -29.20 -17.15 -0.01
N LEU A 48 -28.48 -16.73 -1.05
CA LEU A 48 -27.50 -17.56 -1.74
C LEU A 48 -26.11 -17.17 -1.22
N GLN A 49 -25.41 -18.12 -0.60
CA GLN A 49 -24.09 -17.91 0.01
C GLN A 49 -23.02 -18.74 -0.72
N ASP A 50 -21.76 -18.33 -0.57
CA ASP A 50 -20.62 -19.15 -0.98
C ASP A 50 -20.63 -20.48 -0.24
N THR A 51 -20.60 -21.59 -0.97
CA THR A 51 -20.61 -22.95 -0.40
C THR A 51 -19.21 -23.52 -0.23
N ALA A 52 -18.16 -22.77 -0.59
CA ALA A 52 -16.80 -23.12 -0.22
C ALA A 52 -16.67 -23.12 1.31
N GLY A 53 -16.22 -24.25 1.86
CA GLY A 53 -15.86 -24.32 3.27
C GLY A 53 -14.50 -23.67 3.55
N PRO A 54 -14.11 -23.58 4.84
CA PRO A 54 -12.95 -22.84 5.25
C PRO A 54 -11.66 -23.30 4.55
N LYS A 55 -10.68 -22.40 4.40
CA LYS A 55 -9.32 -22.72 3.93
C LYS A 55 -8.29 -22.30 4.96
N VAL A 56 -7.19 -23.04 5.02
CA VAL A 56 -6.00 -22.65 5.80
C VAL A 56 -5.19 -21.67 4.97
N ASP A 57 -5.01 -20.45 5.47
CA ASP A 57 -4.23 -19.40 4.82
C ASP A 57 -2.80 -19.36 5.33
N SER A 58 -2.58 -19.54 6.63
CA SER A 58 -1.21 -19.65 7.15
C SER A 58 -1.13 -20.53 8.40
N VAL A 59 0.04 -21.14 8.59
CA VAL A 59 0.44 -21.79 9.84
C VAL A 59 1.78 -21.22 10.24
N ARG A 60 1.83 -20.60 11.40
CA ARG A 60 3.02 -19.95 11.94
C ARG A 60 3.33 -20.54 13.30
N LEU A 61 4.62 -20.54 13.62
CA LEU A 61 5.14 -20.86 14.93
C LEU A 61 5.67 -19.56 15.51
N ARG A 62 5.26 -19.20 16.72
CA ARG A 62 5.76 -18.03 17.45
C ARG A 62 6.09 -18.40 18.88
N GLY A 63 7.36 -18.28 19.27
CA GLY A 63 7.78 -18.68 20.62
C GLY A 63 7.47 -20.14 20.96
N GLY A 64 7.36 -21.02 19.97
CA GLY A 64 6.93 -22.42 20.15
C GLY A 64 5.41 -22.64 20.17
N VAL A 65 4.59 -21.59 20.14
CA VAL A 65 3.13 -21.67 20.03
C VAL A 65 2.72 -21.67 18.56
N LEU A 66 1.82 -22.58 18.17
CA LEU A 66 1.26 -22.60 16.82
C LEU A 66 0.11 -21.60 16.68
N GLU A 67 0.13 -20.85 15.58
CA GLU A 67 -0.94 -19.97 15.13
C GLU A 67 -1.41 -20.47 13.76
N ILE A 68 -2.70 -20.72 13.61
CA ILE A 68 -3.33 -21.16 12.35
C ILE A 68 -4.31 -20.08 11.94
N GLU A 69 -4.08 -19.47 10.80
CA GLU A 69 -4.97 -18.49 10.20
C GLU A 69 -5.86 -19.19 9.18
N LEU A 70 -7.17 -19.11 9.40
CA LEU A 70 -8.18 -19.59 8.47
C LEU A 70 -8.70 -18.41 7.65
N ARG A 71 -9.04 -18.67 6.40
CA ARG A 71 -9.57 -17.68 5.47
C ARG A 71 -10.98 -17.22 5.84
N GLU A 72 -11.74 -18.11 6.47
CA GLU A 72 -13.09 -17.91 6.96
C GLU A 72 -13.11 -18.05 8.48
N PRO A 73 -13.96 -17.29 9.19
CA PRO A 73 -14.00 -17.35 10.64
C PRO A 73 -14.52 -18.71 11.10
N ALA A 74 -13.81 -19.33 12.04
CA ALA A 74 -14.11 -20.69 12.50
C ALA A 74 -15.03 -20.73 13.72
N GLU A 75 -15.87 -21.77 13.78
CA GLU A 75 -16.55 -22.14 15.01
C GLU A 75 -15.57 -22.89 15.91
N LEU A 76 -15.12 -22.25 17.00
CA LEU A 76 -14.04 -22.75 17.87
C LEU A 76 -14.25 -24.20 18.34
N SER A 77 -15.47 -24.56 18.79
CA SER A 77 -15.79 -25.92 19.25
C SER A 77 -15.56 -26.99 18.21
N SER A 78 -15.89 -26.68 16.95
CA SER A 78 -15.70 -27.60 15.83
C SER A 78 -14.23 -27.69 15.42
N ALA A 79 -13.54 -26.55 15.41
CA ALA A 79 -12.13 -26.45 15.07
C ALA A 79 -11.28 -27.25 16.08
N GLU A 80 -11.48 -27.05 17.38
CA GLU A 80 -10.80 -27.80 18.45
C GLU A 80 -10.96 -29.31 18.30
N ALA A 81 -12.16 -29.78 17.96
CA ALA A 81 -12.43 -31.20 17.78
C ALA A 81 -11.75 -31.80 16.54
N ALA A 82 -11.41 -30.97 15.55
CA ALA A 82 -10.81 -31.38 14.29
C ALA A 82 -9.30 -31.13 14.22
N LEU A 83 -8.71 -30.47 15.22
CA LEU A 83 -7.29 -30.13 15.27
C LEU A 83 -6.49 -31.12 16.11
N GLU A 84 -5.49 -31.73 15.50
CA GLU A 84 -4.59 -32.67 16.16
C GLU A 84 -3.13 -32.28 15.97
N ILE A 85 -2.35 -32.41 17.03
CA ILE A 85 -0.89 -32.32 17.02
C ILE A 85 -0.36 -33.70 17.45
N ASP A 86 0.45 -34.33 16.59
CA ASP A 86 0.96 -35.69 16.79
C ASP A 86 -0.12 -36.77 17.03
N GLY A 87 -1.30 -36.55 16.45
CA GLY A 87 -2.46 -37.44 16.61
C GLY A 87 -3.16 -37.33 17.97
N ALA A 88 -2.83 -36.30 18.76
CA ALA A 88 -3.54 -35.95 19.98
C ALA A 88 -4.29 -34.61 19.79
N THR A 89 -5.50 -34.52 20.33
CA THR A 89 -6.26 -33.27 20.37
C THR A 89 -5.51 -32.25 21.21
N ALA A 90 -5.39 -31.02 20.71
CA ALA A 90 -4.80 -29.91 21.43
C ALA A 90 -5.89 -28.89 21.82
N THR A 91 -5.66 -28.11 22.86
CA THR A 91 -6.52 -26.98 23.21
C THR A 91 -6.20 -25.78 22.33
N TRP A 92 -7.21 -25.08 21.84
CA TRP A 92 -7.02 -23.90 20.98
C TRP A 92 -7.82 -22.71 21.52
N THR A 93 -7.35 -21.51 21.24
CA THR A 93 -8.10 -20.28 21.50
C THR A 93 -8.27 -19.51 20.21
N LEU A 94 -9.47 -19.04 19.94
CA LEU A 94 -9.73 -18.12 18.82
C LEU A 94 -9.30 -16.71 19.24
N ALA A 95 -8.46 -16.08 18.43
CA ALA A 95 -8.08 -14.69 18.62
C ALA A 95 -9.27 -13.74 18.40
N GLU A 96 -9.13 -12.48 18.83
CA GLU A 96 -10.20 -11.47 18.70
C GLU A 96 -10.60 -11.18 17.26
N ASP A 97 -9.72 -11.51 16.29
CA ASP A 97 -10.02 -11.36 14.86
C ASP A 97 -11.08 -12.37 14.37
N GLY A 98 -11.24 -13.50 15.05
CA GLY A 98 -12.16 -14.57 14.66
C GLY A 98 -11.61 -15.53 13.59
N TYR A 99 -10.38 -15.34 13.12
CA TYR A 99 -9.76 -16.10 12.03
C TYR A 99 -8.54 -16.90 12.50
N THR A 100 -7.88 -16.44 13.56
CA THR A 100 -6.63 -17.03 14.04
C THR A 100 -6.89 -17.96 15.22
N LEU A 101 -6.54 -19.23 15.07
CA LEU A 101 -6.53 -20.24 16.13
C LEU A 101 -5.12 -20.33 16.72
N VAL A 102 -5.00 -20.15 18.02
CA VAL A 102 -3.73 -20.18 18.76
C VAL A 102 -3.71 -21.41 19.65
N ALA A 103 -2.65 -22.22 19.56
CA ALA A 103 -2.49 -23.39 20.42
C ALA A 103 -2.32 -22.97 21.88
N GLY A 104 -3.00 -23.67 22.78
CA GLY A 104 -2.97 -23.37 24.22
C GLY A 104 -1.65 -23.72 24.91
N GLU A 105 -0.86 -24.62 24.31
CA GLU A 105 0.45 -25.02 24.81
C GLU A 105 1.53 -24.86 23.74
N ALA A 106 2.73 -24.50 24.19
CA ALA A 106 3.90 -24.45 23.32
C ALA A 106 4.40 -25.87 22.99
N LEU A 107 4.80 -26.08 21.75
CA LEU A 107 5.45 -27.30 21.31
C LEU A 107 6.79 -27.50 22.02
N THR A 108 7.17 -28.76 22.24
CA THR A 108 8.52 -29.10 22.66
C THR A 108 9.48 -29.06 21.47
N PRO A 109 10.77 -28.72 21.61
CA PRO A 109 11.69 -28.75 20.48
C PRO A 109 11.73 -30.14 19.83
N GLY A 110 11.48 -30.22 18.53
CA GLY A 110 11.30 -31.48 17.83
C GLY A 110 10.50 -31.36 16.53
N THR A 111 10.17 -32.51 15.96
CA THR A 111 9.29 -32.62 14.79
C THR A 111 7.90 -33.01 15.26
N HIS A 112 6.89 -32.26 14.82
CA HIS A 112 5.48 -32.46 15.13
C HIS A 112 4.66 -32.56 13.85
N ASN A 113 3.56 -33.31 13.89
CA ASN A 113 2.60 -33.40 12.79
C ASN A 113 1.33 -32.65 13.15
N LEU A 114 1.02 -31.60 12.41
CA LEU A 114 -0.25 -30.88 12.51
C LEU A 114 -1.25 -31.48 11.52
N THR A 115 -2.45 -31.82 12.00
CA THR A 115 -3.57 -32.24 11.16
C THR A 115 -4.81 -31.39 11.48
N ILE A 116 -5.51 -30.95 10.44
CA ILE A 116 -6.81 -30.28 10.55
C ILE A 116 -7.81 -31.09 9.74
N GLY A 117 -8.75 -31.71 10.44
CA GLY A 117 -9.82 -32.50 9.83
C GLY A 117 -10.87 -31.65 9.15
N ILE A 118 -11.64 -32.28 8.25
CA ILE A 118 -12.79 -31.66 7.57
C ILE A 118 -13.92 -31.25 8.52
N GLY A 119 -13.86 -31.67 9.79
CA GLY A 119 -14.79 -31.26 10.84
C GLY A 119 -14.51 -29.87 11.43
N ALA A 120 -13.45 -29.18 11.01
CA ALA A 120 -13.22 -27.79 11.37
C ALA A 120 -14.20 -26.93 10.57
N LEU A 121 -15.28 -26.48 11.24
CA LEU A 121 -16.37 -25.75 10.61
C LEU A 121 -16.16 -24.24 10.69
N ASP A 122 -16.58 -23.52 9.66
CA ASP A 122 -16.79 -22.07 9.71
C ASP A 122 -18.07 -21.72 10.51
N LEU A 123 -18.31 -20.43 10.71
CA LEU A 123 -19.54 -19.93 11.37
C LEU A 123 -20.83 -20.27 10.60
N ASP A 124 -20.74 -20.67 9.34
CA ASP A 124 -21.87 -21.12 8.51
C ASP A 124 -22.04 -22.65 8.54
N GLY A 125 -21.24 -23.38 9.34
CA GLY A 125 -21.30 -24.84 9.49
C GLY A 125 -20.64 -25.64 8.36
N LYS A 126 -19.79 -25.01 7.53
CA LYS A 126 -19.06 -25.67 6.43
C LYS A 126 -17.68 -26.09 6.86
N GLY A 127 -17.25 -27.29 6.46
CA GLY A 127 -15.95 -27.84 6.79
C GLY A 127 -14.89 -27.69 5.70
N LEU A 128 -13.61 -27.92 6.04
CA LEU A 128 -12.54 -27.96 5.02
C LEU A 128 -12.91 -28.94 3.89
N VAL A 129 -12.57 -28.58 2.64
CA VAL A 129 -12.81 -29.45 1.46
C VAL A 129 -12.02 -30.76 1.55
N GLN A 130 -10.85 -30.73 2.20
CA GLN A 130 -10.00 -31.89 2.45
C GLN A 130 -9.22 -31.70 3.75
N VAL A 131 -8.71 -32.80 4.31
CA VAL A 131 -7.83 -32.75 5.47
C VAL A 131 -6.56 -31.96 5.13
N PHE A 132 -6.22 -31.00 5.98
CA PHE A 132 -4.93 -30.30 5.91
C PHE A 132 -3.93 -31.02 6.82
N ALA A 133 -2.70 -31.22 6.33
CA ALA A 133 -1.62 -31.79 7.12
C ALA A 133 -0.31 -31.06 6.84
N ALA A 134 0.45 -30.77 7.90
CA ALA A 134 1.74 -30.10 7.82
C ALA A 134 2.73 -30.68 8.84
N VAL A 135 4.01 -30.74 8.46
CA VAL A 135 5.11 -31.09 9.36
C VAL A 135 5.67 -29.80 9.96
N VAL A 136 5.63 -29.69 11.29
CA VAL A 136 6.16 -28.57 12.05
C VAL A 136 7.49 -28.99 12.66
N ILE A 137 8.55 -28.21 12.42
CA ILE A 137 9.85 -28.43 13.06
C ILE A 137 10.09 -27.25 14.01
N TYR A 138 10.08 -27.51 15.31
CA TYR A 138 10.37 -26.49 16.32
C TYR A 138 11.80 -26.61 16.84
N GLN A 139 12.51 -25.49 16.85
CA GLN A 139 13.83 -25.36 17.47
C GLN A 139 13.80 -24.16 18.43
N ALA A 140 14.15 -24.35 19.70
CA ALA A 140 14.14 -23.27 20.68
C ALA A 140 15.04 -22.07 20.30
N ALA A 141 16.08 -22.30 19.49
CA ALA A 141 16.96 -21.26 18.97
C ALA A 141 16.35 -20.43 17.82
N ILE A 142 15.31 -20.96 17.17
CA ILE A 142 14.56 -20.30 16.10
C ILE A 142 13.08 -20.34 16.53
N PRO A 143 12.68 -19.48 17.47
CA PRO A 143 11.37 -19.56 18.10
C PRO A 143 10.22 -19.26 17.13
N ASP A 144 10.51 -18.52 16.07
CA ASP A 144 9.52 -18.04 15.11
C ASP A 144 9.80 -18.62 13.72
N ALA A 145 8.78 -19.22 13.10
CA ALA A 145 8.88 -19.83 11.78
C ALA A 145 7.53 -19.78 11.05
N ILE A 146 7.59 -19.71 9.72
CA ILE A 146 6.43 -19.96 8.85
C ILE A 146 6.45 -21.46 8.52
N VAL A 147 5.41 -22.18 8.93
CA VAL A 147 5.25 -23.62 8.65
C VAL A 147 4.56 -23.80 7.30
N PHE A 148 3.52 -23.01 7.06
CA PHE A 148 2.76 -23.01 5.84
C PHE A 148 2.25 -21.61 5.56
N GLU A 149 2.22 -21.22 4.29
CA GLU A 149 1.54 -20.03 3.82
C GLU A 149 0.88 -20.43 2.50
N ALA A 150 -0.42 -20.22 2.40
CA ALA A 150 -1.15 -20.45 1.19
C ALA A 150 -0.55 -19.55 0.10
N PRO A 151 -0.36 -20.06 -1.13
CA PRO A 151 0.03 -19.21 -2.24
C PRO A 151 -0.96 -18.05 -2.33
N ASP A 152 -0.47 -16.82 -2.47
CA ASP A 152 -1.35 -15.69 -2.73
C ASP A 152 -2.20 -16.07 -3.95
N PRO A 153 -3.54 -16.03 -3.85
CA PRO A 153 -4.41 -16.34 -4.98
C PRO A 153 -4.14 -15.48 -6.22
N ASN A 154 -3.43 -14.35 -6.06
CA ASN A 154 -2.98 -13.47 -7.13
C ASN A 154 -1.54 -13.77 -7.62
N GLU A 155 -0.76 -14.58 -6.90
CA GLU A 155 0.57 -15.03 -7.34
C GLU A 155 0.44 -16.23 -8.28
N VAL A 156 0.26 -15.94 -9.57
CA VAL A 156 0.43 -16.94 -10.62
C VAL A 156 1.85 -16.87 -11.19
N ASN A 157 2.51 -18.02 -11.29
CA ASN A 157 3.85 -18.11 -11.90
C ASN A 157 3.83 -17.88 -13.42
N GLU A 158 2.64 -17.95 -14.03
CA GLU A 158 2.38 -17.76 -15.44
C GLU A 158 1.28 -16.72 -15.65
N SER A 159 1.44 -15.88 -16.65
CA SER A 159 0.38 -14.98 -17.09
C SER A 159 -0.75 -15.77 -17.76
N THR A 160 -2.00 -15.49 -17.40
CA THR A 160 -3.19 -16.06 -18.04
C THR A 160 -3.32 -15.70 -19.53
N ILE A 161 -2.73 -14.59 -19.97
CA ILE A 161 -2.65 -14.20 -21.40
C ILE A 161 -1.35 -14.64 -22.10
N GLY A 162 -0.51 -15.45 -21.44
CA GLY A 162 0.79 -15.89 -21.97
C GLY A 162 1.88 -14.81 -22.00
N ASP A 163 1.73 -13.70 -21.26
CA ASP A 163 2.79 -12.72 -21.10
C ASP A 163 3.93 -13.30 -20.25
N ARG A 164 5.11 -13.40 -20.88
CA ARG A 164 6.33 -13.87 -20.23
C ARG A 164 7.10 -12.75 -19.54
N PHE A 165 6.74 -11.49 -19.76
CA PHE A 165 7.45 -10.34 -19.20
C PHE A 165 6.73 -9.83 -17.95
N GLY A 166 7.51 -9.50 -16.92
CA GLY A 166 6.94 -9.01 -15.67
C GLY A 166 7.81 -7.96 -15.03
N PHE A 167 8.46 -8.32 -13.93
CA PHE A 167 9.29 -7.42 -13.15
C PHE A 167 10.38 -6.76 -14.02
N HIS A 168 10.39 -5.41 -14.04
CA HIS A 168 11.28 -4.56 -14.85
C HIS A 168 11.23 -4.86 -16.37
N GLY A 169 10.12 -5.42 -16.87
CA GLY A 169 9.96 -5.80 -18.27
C GLY A 169 10.86 -6.97 -18.69
N LEU A 170 11.33 -7.76 -17.73
CA LEU A 170 12.22 -8.89 -17.96
C LEU A 170 11.44 -10.21 -17.98
N PRO A 171 11.92 -11.20 -18.77
CA PRO A 171 11.25 -12.48 -18.85
C PRO A 171 11.33 -13.24 -17.53
N ARG A 172 10.19 -13.75 -17.07
CA ARG A 172 10.08 -14.66 -15.94
C ARG A 172 10.03 -16.10 -16.44
N ASP A 173 10.82 -16.96 -15.84
CA ASP A 173 10.75 -18.40 -16.08
C ASP A 173 9.61 -19.00 -15.25
N VAL A 174 8.62 -19.58 -15.93
CA VAL A 174 7.43 -20.15 -15.31
C VAL A 174 7.77 -21.38 -14.46
N GLY A 175 8.77 -22.17 -14.87
CA GLY A 175 9.13 -23.41 -14.18
C GLY A 175 9.83 -23.18 -12.84
N THR A 176 10.51 -22.03 -12.69
CA THR A 176 11.31 -21.71 -11.50
C THR A 176 10.84 -20.47 -10.75
N GLY A 177 10.02 -19.63 -11.37
CA GLY A 177 9.61 -18.32 -10.86
C GLY A 177 10.71 -17.25 -10.91
N LEU A 178 11.89 -17.57 -11.43
CA LEU A 178 13.03 -16.66 -11.48
C LEU A 178 12.90 -15.65 -12.63
N VAL A 179 13.41 -14.43 -12.42
CA VAL A 179 13.49 -13.39 -13.45
C VAL A 179 14.85 -13.45 -14.12
N TYR A 180 14.88 -13.67 -15.43
CA TYR A 180 16.12 -13.72 -16.20
C TYR A 180 16.60 -12.31 -16.53
N MET A 181 17.63 -11.87 -15.83
CA MET A 181 18.29 -10.56 -15.99
C MET A 181 19.54 -10.65 -16.87
N ARG A 182 19.52 -11.49 -17.92
CA ARG A 182 20.60 -11.70 -18.89
C ARG A 182 21.85 -12.37 -18.31
N ASN A 183 22.60 -11.69 -17.45
CA ASN A 183 23.83 -12.24 -16.88
C ASN A 183 23.58 -13.00 -15.56
N ARG A 184 22.43 -12.78 -14.93
CA ARG A 184 22.04 -13.43 -13.68
C ARG A 184 20.55 -13.72 -13.64
N TYR A 185 20.18 -14.65 -12.77
CA TYR A 185 18.79 -14.90 -12.40
C TYR A 185 18.51 -14.23 -11.06
N PHE A 186 17.39 -13.53 -10.99
CA PHE A 186 16.89 -12.87 -9.79
C PHE A 186 15.69 -13.62 -9.25
N ASP A 187 15.71 -13.85 -7.94
CA ASP A 187 14.61 -14.46 -7.21
C ASP A 187 13.75 -13.33 -6.58
N PRO A 188 12.51 -13.12 -7.08
CA PRO A 188 11.61 -12.12 -6.53
C PRO A 188 11.15 -12.43 -5.10
N GLN A 189 11.03 -13.71 -4.74
CA GLN A 189 10.60 -14.13 -3.40
C GLN A 189 11.68 -13.84 -2.36
N LEU A 190 12.95 -14.10 -2.70
CA LEU A 190 14.09 -13.80 -1.83
C LEU A 190 14.62 -12.36 -1.95
N GLY A 191 14.16 -11.62 -2.96
CA GLY A 191 14.60 -10.25 -3.25
C GLY A 191 16.08 -10.12 -3.62
N ARG A 192 16.70 -11.16 -4.19
CA ARG A 192 18.15 -11.22 -4.48
C ARG A 192 18.49 -12.04 -5.72
N PHE A 193 19.71 -11.88 -6.24
CA PHE A 193 20.25 -12.78 -7.25
C PHE A 193 20.59 -14.15 -6.66
N ILE A 194 20.42 -15.21 -7.45
CA ILE A 194 20.79 -16.58 -7.05
C ILE A 194 22.27 -16.91 -7.34
N THR A 195 22.93 -16.08 -8.15
CA THR A 195 24.36 -16.19 -8.48
C THR A 195 25.11 -14.93 -8.06
N ALA A 196 26.38 -15.09 -7.66
CA ALA A 196 27.23 -13.97 -7.30
C ALA A 196 27.52 -13.08 -8.53
N ASP A 197 27.66 -11.77 -8.30
CA ASP A 197 28.00 -10.80 -9.34
C ASP A 197 29.32 -11.16 -10.05
N PRO A 198 29.32 -11.38 -11.38
CA PRO A 198 30.53 -11.63 -12.17
C PRO A 198 31.55 -10.51 -12.10
N LEU A 199 31.13 -9.27 -11.82
CA LEU A 199 32.03 -8.11 -11.69
C LEU A 199 32.57 -7.94 -10.25
N GLY A 200 32.16 -8.79 -9.31
CA GLY A 200 32.61 -8.72 -7.92
C GLY A 200 31.83 -7.69 -7.09
N PHE A 201 32.54 -6.90 -6.29
CA PHE A 201 31.95 -5.97 -5.32
C PHE A 201 31.68 -4.58 -5.91
N VAL A 202 31.20 -4.50 -7.16
CA VAL A 202 31.00 -3.22 -7.86
C VAL A 202 29.82 -2.41 -7.31
N ASP A 203 28.77 -3.09 -6.84
CA ASP A 203 27.53 -2.47 -6.37
C ASP A 203 27.42 -2.40 -4.83
N GLY A 204 28.44 -2.88 -4.12
CA GLY A 204 28.47 -2.89 -2.66
C GLY A 204 29.07 -4.18 -2.07
N PRO A 205 28.93 -4.37 -0.75
CA PRO A 205 29.53 -5.50 -0.04
C PRO A 205 28.85 -6.84 -0.32
N SER A 206 27.65 -6.86 -0.91
CA SER A 206 26.92 -8.09 -1.22
C SER A 206 26.85 -8.33 -2.73
N GLN A 207 27.45 -9.44 -3.18
CA GLN A 207 27.44 -9.85 -4.60
C GLN A 207 26.10 -10.41 -5.08
N TYR A 208 25.15 -10.63 -4.16
CA TYR A 208 23.82 -11.17 -4.47
C TYR A 208 22.73 -10.10 -4.41
N GLN A 209 23.05 -8.90 -3.91
CA GLN A 209 22.06 -7.85 -3.72
C GLN A 209 21.60 -7.28 -5.07
N GLY A 210 20.29 -7.32 -5.32
CA GLY A 210 19.68 -6.63 -6.44
C GLY A 210 19.36 -5.17 -6.12
N PHE A 211 19.48 -4.29 -7.11
CA PHE A 211 18.89 -2.94 -7.11
C PHE A 211 19.27 -2.04 -5.93
N GLY A 212 20.40 -2.29 -5.27
CA GLY A 212 20.80 -1.57 -4.06
C GLY A 212 19.77 -1.70 -2.93
N ALA A 213 19.06 -2.84 -2.86
CA ALA A 213 17.92 -3.07 -1.97
C ALA A 213 16.78 -2.03 -2.13
N ASN A 214 16.67 -1.41 -3.31
CA ASN A 214 15.63 -0.44 -3.61
C ASN A 214 15.14 -0.58 -5.08
N PRO A 215 14.45 -1.70 -5.39
CA PRO A 215 13.95 -2.01 -6.74
C PRO A 215 12.87 -1.05 -7.26
N VAL A 216 12.31 -0.21 -6.38
CA VAL A 216 11.35 0.84 -6.73
C VAL A 216 12.03 2.01 -7.44
N ASN A 217 13.27 2.32 -7.06
CA ASN A 217 13.99 3.49 -7.58
C ASN A 217 15.14 3.13 -8.51
N PHE A 218 15.65 1.90 -8.43
CA PHE A 218 16.81 1.45 -9.19
C PHE A 218 16.46 0.26 -10.07
N ALA A 219 17.07 0.22 -11.25
CA ALA A 219 17.02 -0.91 -12.17
C ALA A 219 18.42 -1.40 -12.53
N ASP A 220 18.54 -2.70 -12.79
CA ASP A 220 19.74 -3.36 -13.29
C ASP A 220 19.37 -4.07 -14.61
N SER A 221 19.58 -3.39 -15.72
CA SER A 221 19.16 -3.88 -17.04
C SER A 221 19.98 -5.07 -17.54
N LEU A 222 21.20 -5.26 -17.00
CA LEU A 222 22.10 -6.32 -17.45
C LEU A 222 22.32 -7.39 -16.39
N GLY A 223 21.82 -7.22 -15.17
CA GLY A 223 22.15 -8.09 -14.06
C GLY A 223 23.65 -8.02 -13.72
N LEU A 224 24.29 -6.86 -13.80
CA LEU A 224 25.74 -6.69 -13.58
C LEU A 224 26.11 -5.44 -12.77
N ARG A 225 25.25 -4.42 -12.81
CA ARG A 225 25.47 -3.18 -12.09
C ARG A 225 24.17 -2.43 -11.93
N ILE A 226 23.99 -1.73 -10.82
CA ILE A 226 22.86 -0.82 -10.64
C ILE A 226 22.98 0.32 -11.66
N ALA A 227 22.23 0.20 -12.76
CA ALA A 227 22.49 1.01 -13.96
C ALA A 227 21.81 2.38 -13.89
N VAL A 228 20.64 2.51 -13.26
CA VAL A 228 19.81 3.71 -13.44
C VAL A 228 18.93 4.01 -12.22
N LYS A 229 18.98 5.25 -11.71
CA LYS A 229 17.82 5.84 -11.01
C LYS A 229 16.72 5.96 -12.05
N LEU A 230 15.61 5.22 -11.93
CA LEU A 230 14.51 5.24 -12.91
C LEU A 230 14.02 6.66 -13.24
N ARG A 231 14.21 7.62 -12.31
CA ARG A 231 13.98 9.06 -12.53
C ARG A 231 14.74 9.68 -13.70
N ASN A 232 15.85 9.12 -14.16
CA ASN A 232 16.69 9.72 -15.20
C ASN A 232 16.45 9.11 -16.59
N GLN A 233 15.50 8.18 -16.75
CA GLN A 233 15.15 7.68 -18.08
C GLN A 233 14.29 8.70 -18.85
N PRO A 234 14.51 8.87 -20.17
CA PRO A 234 13.76 9.80 -21.00
C PRO A 234 12.24 9.59 -20.92
N ASP A 235 11.80 8.34 -20.90
CA ASP A 235 10.38 7.98 -20.87
C ASP A 235 9.72 8.32 -19.54
N TYR A 236 10.45 8.17 -18.44
CA TYR A 236 9.98 8.60 -17.12
C TYR A 236 9.81 10.12 -17.05
N GLN A 237 10.77 10.88 -17.61
CA GLN A 237 10.68 12.34 -17.65
C GLN A 237 9.54 12.81 -18.55
N ARG A 238 9.36 12.18 -19.72
CA ARG A 238 8.25 12.45 -20.64
C ARG A 238 6.89 12.16 -20.01
N ASN A 239 6.72 11.01 -19.36
CA ASN A 239 5.46 10.66 -18.68
C ASN A 239 5.17 11.57 -17.48
N ARG A 240 6.21 12.02 -16.78
CA ARG A 240 6.10 13.02 -15.73
C ARG A 240 5.67 14.38 -16.28
N GLU A 241 6.26 14.84 -17.38
CA GLU A 241 5.87 16.08 -18.06
C GLU A 241 4.44 16.02 -18.59
N ILE A 242 4.03 14.90 -19.20
CA ILE A 242 2.64 14.67 -19.65
C ILE A 242 1.69 14.76 -18.46
N ARG A 243 2.00 14.10 -17.34
CA ARG A 243 1.19 14.15 -16.12
C ARG A 243 1.09 15.56 -15.55
N ASP A 244 2.21 16.28 -15.51
CA ASP A 244 2.27 17.64 -14.99
C ASP A 244 1.50 18.61 -15.90
N ASN A 245 1.56 18.42 -17.23
CA ASN A 245 0.80 19.18 -18.21
C ASN A 245 -0.71 18.89 -18.12
N VAL A 246 -1.12 17.62 -18.01
CA VAL A 246 -2.52 17.23 -17.80
C VAL A 246 -3.07 17.85 -16.50
N LYS A 247 -2.32 17.79 -15.40
CA LYS A 247 -2.70 18.41 -14.12
C LYS A 247 -2.80 19.94 -14.21
N LYS A 248 -1.99 20.57 -15.06
CA LYS A 248 -2.03 22.00 -15.32
C LYS A 248 -3.24 22.38 -16.16
N THR A 249 -3.49 21.68 -17.27
CA THR A 249 -4.65 21.91 -18.14
C THR A 249 -5.98 21.70 -17.40
N ILE A 250 -6.10 20.63 -16.59
CA ILE A 250 -7.31 20.36 -15.79
C ILE A 250 -7.58 21.48 -14.78
N LYS A 251 -6.54 22.13 -14.24
CA LYS A 251 -6.68 23.29 -13.35
C LYS A 251 -7.14 24.56 -14.04
N GLU A 252 -6.91 24.65 -15.34
CA GLU A 252 -7.21 25.83 -16.16
C GLU A 252 -8.60 25.74 -16.82
N ILE A 253 -9.28 24.58 -16.78
CA ILE A 253 -10.66 24.43 -17.27
C ILE A 253 -11.64 25.09 -16.29
N PRO A 254 -12.32 26.20 -16.68
CA PRO A 254 -13.11 27.01 -15.77
C PRO A 254 -14.57 26.55 -15.76
N LEU A 255 -14.89 25.28 -15.55
CA LEU A 255 -16.28 24.86 -15.21
C LEU A 255 -16.47 23.42 -14.71
N VAL A 256 -15.51 22.82 -14.00
CA VAL A 256 -15.75 21.53 -13.34
C VAL A 256 -15.18 21.55 -11.92
N GLY A 257 -16.03 21.93 -10.96
CA GLY A 257 -15.68 21.95 -9.54
C GLY A 257 -15.35 20.55 -9.02
N SER A 258 -14.28 20.47 -8.23
CA SER A 258 -13.91 19.51 -7.16
C SER A 258 -14.21 17.99 -7.26
N ALA A 259 -15.26 17.53 -7.92
CA ALA A 259 -15.64 16.11 -7.99
C ALA A 259 -14.84 15.33 -9.04
N VAL A 260 -14.46 15.95 -10.17
CA VAL A 260 -13.66 15.29 -11.22
C VAL A 260 -12.18 15.21 -10.86
N ALA A 261 -11.66 16.14 -10.05
CA ALA A 261 -10.28 16.09 -9.58
C ALA A 261 -9.99 14.82 -8.74
N TRP A 262 -10.96 14.34 -7.97
CA TRP A 262 -10.87 13.07 -7.23
C TRP A 262 -10.94 11.85 -8.16
N ALA A 263 -11.87 11.85 -9.13
CA ALA A 263 -11.98 10.75 -10.10
C ALA A 263 -10.71 10.57 -10.95
N VAL A 264 -10.01 11.67 -11.27
CA VAL A 264 -8.74 11.63 -12.01
C VAL A 264 -7.56 11.19 -11.12
N ASP A 265 -7.48 11.60 -9.85
CA ASP A 265 -6.40 11.14 -8.94
C ASP A 265 -6.59 9.66 -8.53
N ALA A 266 -7.83 9.14 -8.54
CA ALA A 266 -8.15 7.73 -8.34
C ALA A 266 -7.93 6.86 -9.60
N GLY A 267 -8.14 7.42 -10.81
CA GLY A 267 -7.99 6.70 -12.08
C GLY A 267 -6.60 6.72 -12.72
N LEU A 268 -5.67 7.60 -12.29
CA LEU A 268 -4.34 7.75 -12.91
C LEU A 268 -3.31 6.67 -12.51
N SER A 269 -3.74 5.54 -11.93
CA SER A 269 -2.88 4.37 -11.70
C SER A 269 -3.00 3.30 -12.80
N MET A 270 -3.89 3.48 -13.79
CA MET A 270 -3.97 2.57 -14.93
C MET A 270 -2.84 2.86 -15.93
N VAL A 271 -1.96 1.86 -16.04
CA VAL A 271 -1.00 1.61 -17.12
C VAL A 271 -1.57 2.10 -18.45
N LEU A 272 -0.86 3.00 -19.13
CA LEU A 272 -1.10 3.27 -20.55
C LEU A 272 -0.53 2.08 -21.32
N PRO A 273 -1.34 1.21 -21.96
CA PRO A 273 -0.80 0.33 -22.97
C PRO A 273 -0.32 1.20 -24.13
N GLU A 274 0.92 0.95 -24.58
CA GLU A 274 1.32 1.34 -25.93
C GLU A 274 0.37 0.64 -26.90
N THR A 275 -0.50 1.41 -27.55
CA THR A 275 -0.97 1.23 -28.94
C THR A 275 -2.17 2.15 -29.17
N GLN A 276 -2.06 3.04 -30.15
CA GLN A 276 -3.03 3.24 -31.24
C GLN A 276 -2.87 4.64 -31.85
N GLU A 277 -2.14 4.66 -32.96
CA GLU A 277 -2.08 5.75 -33.94
C GLU A 277 -3.35 5.85 -34.81
N GLU A 278 -4.49 5.26 -34.43
CA GLU A 278 -5.60 5.00 -35.38
C GLU A 278 -7.01 5.46 -34.93
N MET A 279 -7.12 6.45 -34.03
CA MET A 279 -8.43 7.00 -33.60
C MET A 279 -8.60 8.51 -33.87
N LEU A 280 -7.73 9.09 -34.70
CA LEU A 280 -7.82 10.50 -35.15
C LEU A 280 -8.56 10.63 -36.49
N GLU A 281 -9.68 9.94 -36.65
CA GLU A 281 -10.58 10.14 -37.79
C GLU A 281 -11.99 9.66 -37.40
N ASN A 282 -12.74 10.48 -36.66
CA ASN A 282 -14.19 10.66 -36.83
C ASN A 282 -14.76 11.62 -35.76
N SER A 283 -15.22 12.75 -36.26
CA SER A 283 -15.80 13.91 -35.57
C SER A 283 -17.20 13.69 -34.99
N SER A 284 -17.48 14.20 -33.78
CA SER A 284 -18.50 15.25 -33.46
C SER A 284 -18.95 15.24 -31.98
N PRO A 285 -19.41 16.39 -31.41
CA PRO A 285 -19.56 16.57 -29.96
C PRO A 285 -20.94 16.18 -29.41
N VAL A 286 -20.99 15.55 -28.24
CA VAL A 286 -22.23 15.23 -27.51
C VAL A 286 -22.40 16.17 -26.31
N ASN A 287 -23.49 16.94 -26.32
CA ASN A 287 -23.96 17.79 -25.22
C ASN A 287 -24.47 16.93 -24.04
N LEU A 288 -24.11 17.29 -22.80
CA LEU A 288 -24.74 16.75 -21.60
C LEU A 288 -25.55 17.84 -20.89
N VAL A 289 -26.86 17.62 -20.88
CA VAL A 289 -27.89 18.36 -20.15
C VAL A 289 -27.83 17.99 -18.66
N ASN A 290 -28.01 18.97 -17.78
CA ASN A 290 -28.12 18.80 -16.33
C ASN A 290 -29.62 18.76 -15.94
N PRO A 291 -30.05 17.88 -15.01
CA PRO A 291 -31.04 18.31 -14.04
C PRO A 291 -30.77 17.80 -12.61
N ILE A 292 -30.96 18.73 -11.67
CA ILE A 292 -30.86 18.62 -10.21
C ILE A 292 -32.18 18.06 -9.63
N GLY A 293 -32.11 17.31 -8.52
CA GLY A 293 -33.26 16.92 -7.68
C GLY A 293 -32.94 16.62 -6.20
N VAL A 294 -32.96 17.66 -5.35
CA VAL A 294 -33.67 17.75 -4.04
C VAL A 294 -33.22 16.84 -2.85
N THR A 295 -32.48 17.38 -1.85
CA THR A 295 -32.82 17.83 -0.46
C THR A 295 -32.81 16.79 0.68
N GLY A 296 -32.15 17.09 1.81
CA GLY A 296 -32.43 16.47 3.13
C GLY A 296 -31.25 16.44 4.12
N SER A 297 -31.47 16.97 5.33
CA SER A 297 -30.50 17.34 6.39
C SER A 297 -29.92 16.17 7.21
N VAL A 298 -28.67 16.29 7.72
CA VAL A 298 -28.18 15.51 8.87
C VAL A 298 -27.59 16.44 9.93
N VAL A 299 -28.21 16.38 11.10
CA VAL A 299 -27.84 17.05 12.35
C VAL A 299 -26.56 16.42 12.91
N THR A 300 -25.57 17.23 13.28
CA THR A 300 -24.44 16.78 14.11
C THR A 300 -24.47 17.47 15.48
N ARG A 301 -24.38 16.66 16.54
CA ARG A 301 -24.37 17.06 17.94
C ARG A 301 -23.02 17.71 18.33
N GLY A 302 -23.12 18.82 19.07
CA GLY A 302 -22.31 19.12 20.25
C GLY A 302 -20.79 19.27 20.06
N ALA A 303 -20.37 20.50 19.77
CA ALA A 303 -18.97 20.93 19.75
C ALA A 303 -18.32 20.88 21.15
N GLY A 304 -17.21 20.14 21.25
CA GLY A 304 -16.06 20.60 22.01
C GLY A 304 -15.29 21.61 21.15
N LEU A 305 -14.91 22.74 21.72
CA LEU A 305 -14.28 23.89 21.06
C LEU A 305 -12.98 23.50 20.32
N VAL A 306 -13.09 23.11 19.05
CA VAL A 306 -11.93 23.01 18.16
C VAL A 306 -11.81 24.34 17.43
N SER A 307 -10.82 25.14 17.82
CA SER A 307 -10.43 26.33 17.06
C SER A 307 -10.16 25.93 15.61
N LYS A 308 -10.83 26.60 14.67
CA LYS A 308 -10.68 26.44 13.22
C LYS A 308 -9.19 26.30 12.84
N ALA A 309 -8.83 25.19 12.18
CA ALA A 309 -7.47 24.99 11.67
C ALA A 309 -7.07 26.17 10.77
N ILE A 310 -6.01 26.89 11.15
CA ILE A 310 -5.54 28.08 10.45
C ILE A 310 -4.70 27.64 9.24
N ASN A 311 -5.02 28.17 8.07
CA ASN A 311 -4.51 27.78 6.75
C ASN A 311 -3.07 28.30 6.53
N LEU A 312 -2.06 27.55 6.97
CA LEU A 312 -0.65 27.86 6.70
C LEU A 312 -0.28 27.54 5.24
N PRO A 313 0.58 28.34 4.59
CA PRO A 313 1.07 28.03 3.25
C PRO A 313 1.79 26.67 3.20
N SER A 314 1.66 25.94 2.09
CA SER A 314 2.33 24.65 1.91
C SER A 314 3.85 24.79 2.01
N TRP A 315 4.50 23.97 2.84
CA TRP A 315 5.96 23.91 3.01
C TRP A 315 6.74 23.65 1.69
N ARG A 316 6.07 23.05 0.69
CA ARG A 316 6.64 22.80 -0.64
C ARG A 316 6.69 24.06 -1.52
N ARG A 317 5.87 25.07 -1.21
CA ARG A 317 5.72 26.30 -2.01
C ARG A 317 6.05 27.58 -1.25
N ILE A 318 6.37 27.49 0.03
CA ILE A 318 6.80 28.62 0.84
C ILE A 318 8.19 29.09 0.35
N VAL A 319 8.30 30.40 0.11
CA VAL A 319 9.56 31.05 -0.23
C VAL A 319 10.31 31.36 1.06
N ILE A 320 11.64 31.19 1.08
CA ILE A 320 12.47 31.49 2.24
C ILE A 320 13.36 32.67 1.87
N ASP A 321 13.26 33.78 2.60
CA ASP A 321 14.14 34.93 2.39
C ASP A 321 15.53 34.66 2.98
N MET A 322 16.31 33.88 2.24
CA MET A 322 17.69 33.53 2.61
C MET A 322 18.65 34.71 2.48
N ILE A 323 18.23 35.86 1.95
CA ILE A 323 19.04 37.08 1.97
C ILE A 323 18.92 37.71 3.36
N HIS A 324 17.68 37.90 3.84
CA HIS A 324 17.41 38.43 5.17
C HIS A 324 18.01 37.57 6.29
N ILE A 325 17.85 36.25 6.19
CA ILE A 325 18.40 35.30 7.18
C ILE A 325 19.93 35.34 7.19
N ALA A 326 20.56 35.39 6.02
CA ALA A 326 22.03 35.43 5.93
C ALA A 326 22.61 36.73 6.51
N GLU A 327 21.97 37.87 6.26
CA GLU A 327 22.46 39.16 6.77
C GLU A 327 22.34 39.31 8.29
N ARG A 328 21.35 38.67 8.91
CA ARG A 328 20.95 38.94 10.31
C ARG A 328 21.12 37.76 11.26
N HIS A 329 21.15 36.54 10.76
CA HIS A 329 21.11 35.32 11.56
C HIS A 329 22.12 34.25 11.10
N MET A 330 23.03 34.55 10.17
CA MET A 330 24.17 33.68 9.85
C MET A 330 25.50 34.33 10.24
N VAL A 331 26.49 33.50 10.56
CA VAL A 331 27.84 33.95 10.90
C VAL A 331 28.46 34.72 9.73
N GLY A 332 28.99 35.91 9.98
CA GLY A 332 29.54 36.81 8.95
C GLY A 332 28.52 37.78 8.32
N GLY A 333 27.25 37.72 8.72
CA GLY A 333 26.22 38.68 8.28
C GLY A 333 26.44 40.09 8.83
N ALA A 334 26.19 41.11 8.00
CA ALA A 334 26.43 42.52 8.30
C ALA A 334 25.62 43.08 9.49
N LEU A 335 24.51 42.43 9.86
CA LEU A 335 23.54 42.89 10.86
C LEU A 335 23.33 41.88 12.02
N THR A 336 24.34 41.07 12.29
CA THR A 336 24.30 39.98 13.30
C THR A 336 24.52 40.44 14.74
N ALA A 337 25.00 41.67 14.95
CA ALA A 337 25.28 42.20 16.28
C ALA A 337 24.01 42.17 17.17
N ARG A 338 24.11 41.50 18.32
CA ARG A 338 23.02 41.27 19.32
C ARG A 338 21.89 40.34 18.87
N ARG A 339 22.07 39.53 17.84
CA ARG A 339 21.08 38.52 17.38
C ARG A 339 21.57 37.11 17.64
N THR A 340 20.64 36.16 17.79
CA THR A 340 20.97 34.74 17.73
C THR A 340 21.32 34.37 16.29
N VAL A 341 22.41 33.64 16.14
CA VAL A 341 22.95 33.23 14.83
C VAL A 341 22.96 31.72 14.74
N PHE A 342 22.68 31.19 13.55
CA PHE A 342 22.85 29.77 13.25
C PHE A 342 24.31 29.35 13.50
N PRO A 343 24.55 28.10 13.91
CA PRO A 343 25.90 27.62 14.17
C PRO A 343 26.84 27.82 12.98
N SER A 344 28.09 28.19 13.26
CA SER A 344 29.09 28.54 12.23
C SER A 344 29.42 27.41 11.26
N TYR A 345 29.17 26.15 11.65
CA TYR A 345 29.37 24.98 10.78
C TYR A 345 28.27 24.79 9.73
N MET A 346 27.16 25.54 9.81
CA MET A 346 26.03 25.38 8.92
C MET A 346 26.18 26.29 7.69
N SER A 347 26.29 25.69 6.50
CA SER A 347 26.28 26.44 5.23
C SER A 347 24.92 27.10 4.98
N ARG A 348 24.86 28.04 4.02
CA ARG A 348 23.60 28.72 3.64
C ARG A 348 22.51 27.73 3.22
N GLU A 349 22.89 26.71 2.45
CA GLU A 349 22.00 25.64 1.99
C GLU A 349 21.55 24.76 3.15
N ALA A 350 22.44 24.49 4.11
CA ALA A 350 22.11 23.73 5.31
C ALA A 350 21.14 24.51 6.22
N VAL A 351 21.31 25.83 6.35
CA VAL A 351 20.35 26.71 7.06
C VAL A 351 19.00 26.72 6.35
N GLU A 352 18.96 26.86 5.02
CA GLU A 352 17.69 26.82 4.28
C GLU A 352 16.96 25.48 4.48
N LYS A 353 17.70 24.36 4.42
CA LYS A 353 17.14 23.02 4.65
C LYS A 353 16.62 22.88 6.08
N ALA A 354 17.36 23.38 7.07
CA ALA A 354 16.96 23.37 8.47
C ALA A 354 15.66 24.16 8.70
N VAL A 355 15.59 25.39 8.17
CA VAL A 355 14.40 26.25 8.26
C VAL A 355 13.20 25.61 7.57
N ARG A 356 13.38 25.03 6.36
CA ARG A 356 12.29 24.37 5.64
C ARG A 356 11.78 23.12 6.37
N PHE A 357 12.69 22.35 6.98
CA PHE A 357 12.34 21.18 7.77
C PHE A 357 11.58 21.57 9.04
N ALA A 358 12.09 22.56 9.77
CA ALA A 358 11.44 23.11 10.96
C ALA A 358 10.07 23.72 10.64
N TYR A 359 9.86 24.34 9.47
CA TYR A 359 8.54 24.81 9.05
C TYR A 359 7.56 23.66 8.77
N ARG A 360 8.04 22.58 8.14
CA ARG A 360 7.21 21.43 7.75
C ARG A 360 6.61 20.72 8.96
N PHE A 361 7.37 20.62 10.04
CA PHE A 361 6.99 19.90 11.26
C PHE A 361 6.80 20.82 12.46
N GLY A 362 6.81 22.13 12.23
CA GLY A 362 6.70 23.14 13.27
C GLY A 362 5.27 23.45 13.65
N GLU A 363 5.11 24.01 14.84
CA GLU A 363 3.83 24.40 15.41
C GLU A 363 3.70 25.93 15.43
N LYS A 364 2.47 26.43 15.33
CA LYS A 364 2.19 27.86 15.43
C LYS A 364 2.29 28.29 16.89
N VAL A 365 3.14 29.27 17.18
CA VAL A 365 3.32 29.83 18.54
C VAL A 365 2.53 31.13 18.73
N GLY A 366 2.28 31.88 17.65
CA GLY A 366 1.57 33.15 17.74
C GLY A 366 1.22 33.73 16.39
N SER A 367 0.47 34.83 16.38
CA SER A 367 0.18 35.60 15.17
C SER A 367 0.12 37.08 15.45
N GLN A 368 0.56 37.87 14.47
CA GLN A 368 0.54 39.33 14.48
C GLN A 368 0.06 39.80 13.09
N GLY A 369 -1.24 40.06 12.96
CA GLY A 369 -1.86 40.38 11.67
C GLY A 369 -1.68 39.23 10.66
N GLU A 370 -1.11 39.54 9.49
CA GLU A 370 -0.82 38.56 8.43
C GLU A 370 0.45 37.74 8.67
N ARG A 371 1.17 38.01 9.78
CA ARG A 371 2.36 37.27 10.17
C ARG A 371 2.03 36.22 11.22
N VAL A 372 2.58 35.03 11.06
CA VAL A 372 2.44 33.90 11.97
C VAL A 372 3.84 33.48 12.44
N ILE A 373 4.00 33.30 13.74
CA ILE A 373 5.21 32.71 14.31
C ILE A 373 5.04 31.20 14.29
N VAL A 374 5.97 30.51 13.64
CA VAL A 374 6.08 29.05 13.65
C VAL A 374 7.38 28.68 14.37
N ARG A 375 7.33 27.65 15.22
CA ARG A 375 8.50 27.10 15.91
C ARG A 375 8.62 25.62 15.58
N GLY A 376 9.80 25.21 15.16
CA GLY A 376 10.10 23.81 14.86
C GLY A 376 11.56 23.49 15.14
N THR A 377 11.88 22.19 15.13
CA THR A 377 13.20 21.71 15.53
C THR A 377 13.89 21.02 14.36
N PHE A 378 15.19 21.24 14.21
CA PHE A 378 16.03 20.54 13.26
C PHE A 378 17.39 20.25 13.88
N ASP A 379 17.79 18.98 13.91
CA ASP A 379 19.11 18.54 14.42
C ASP A 379 19.43 19.07 15.83
N GLY A 380 18.43 19.02 16.72
CA GLY A 380 18.52 19.52 18.10
C GLY A 380 18.44 21.04 18.25
N ILE A 381 18.39 21.81 17.16
CA ILE A 381 18.27 23.27 17.18
C ILE A 381 16.80 23.66 17.08
N THR A 382 16.30 24.43 18.04
CA THR A 382 14.97 25.04 17.98
C THR A 382 15.02 26.28 17.11
N ILE A 383 14.18 26.37 16.09
CA ILE A 383 14.13 27.47 15.13
C ILE A 383 12.76 28.13 15.21
N GLU A 384 12.76 29.43 15.47
CA GLU A 384 11.59 30.28 15.31
C GLU A 384 11.63 31.00 13.98
N MET A 385 10.47 31.11 13.34
CA MET A 385 10.35 31.74 12.04
C MET A 385 9.08 32.58 11.92
N TRP A 386 9.23 33.74 11.30
CA TRP A 386 8.13 34.63 10.96
C TRP A 386 7.66 34.35 9.54
N VAL A 387 6.41 33.90 9.42
CA VAL A 387 5.81 33.48 8.17
C VAL A 387 4.70 34.45 7.82
N ASN A 388 4.83 35.12 6.69
CA ASN A 388 3.78 35.96 6.14
C ASN A 388 2.82 35.10 5.33
N THR A 389 1.56 35.00 5.78
CA THR A 389 0.56 34.13 5.14
C THR A 389 0.00 34.71 3.85
N ALA A 390 0.06 36.04 3.67
CA ALA A 390 -0.38 36.70 2.45
C ALA A 390 0.65 36.54 1.32
N THR A 391 1.93 36.80 1.61
CA THR A 391 3.02 36.70 0.63
C THR A 391 3.62 35.29 0.53
N LYS A 392 3.22 34.36 1.41
CA LYS A 392 3.71 32.98 1.47
C LYS A 392 5.25 32.92 1.55
N THR A 393 5.82 33.79 2.38
CA THR A 393 7.26 33.92 2.55
C THR A 393 7.64 33.79 4.02
N ILE A 394 8.70 33.04 4.30
CA ILE A 394 9.41 33.07 5.59
C ILE A 394 10.35 34.28 5.54
N GLU A 395 9.94 35.34 6.23
CA GLU A 395 10.64 36.64 6.19
C GLU A 395 11.90 36.64 7.05
N THR A 396 11.90 35.87 8.14
CA THR A 396 13.09 35.63 8.96
C THR A 396 12.96 34.30 9.71
N ALA A 397 14.10 33.69 10.01
CA ALA A 397 14.20 32.52 10.86
C ALA A 397 15.48 32.62 11.69
N TYR A 398 15.41 32.23 12.95
CA TYR A 398 16.54 32.31 13.89
C TYR A 398 16.50 31.17 14.89
N PRO A 399 17.67 30.69 15.35
CA PRO A 399 17.71 29.72 16.43
C PRO A 399 17.32 30.37 17.75
N VAL A 400 16.60 29.62 18.57
CA VAL A 400 16.26 29.96 19.95
C VAL A 400 17.13 29.09 20.85
N LEU A 401 17.82 29.73 21.79
CA LEU A 401 18.67 29.06 22.80
C LEU A 401 17.85 28.57 23.99
#